data_AF-A0A925QSM0-F1
#
_entry.id   AF-A0A925QSM0-F1
#
_cell.length_a   1.000
_cell.length_b   1.000
_cell.length_c   1.000
_cell.angle_alpha   90.00
_cell.angle_beta   90.00
_cell.angle_gamma   90.00
#
_symmetry.space_group_name_H-M   'P 1'
#
loop_
_entity.id
_entity.type
_entity.pdbx_description
1 polymer ?
#
loop_
_entity_poly.entity_id
_entity_poly.type
_entity_poly.pdbx_seq_one_letter_code
_entity_poly.pdbx_strand_id
1 'polypeptide(L)'
;RSAVISALRIAQQEKGWVSNATMDFVAQYLGIPSVAVYEVATFYEMFDLAPTGKCKITLCTNLPCALSGANEAAAHLKRKFNIGFGETSADGKVTLKQGECFGACGDAPVMLINNHQTRSFMTPEKIDQMLVEIEHGKPADE
;
A
#
# COMPACT_ATOMS: atom_id res chain seq x y z
N ARG A 1 15.22 10.17 -17.36
CA ARG A 1 13.93 10.51 -16.71
C ARG A 1 13.03 9.28 -16.53
N SER A 2 12.92 8.37 -17.50
CA SER A 2 12.04 7.19 -17.41
C SER A 2 12.31 6.24 -16.22
N ALA A 3 13.54 6.25 -15.67
CA ALA A 3 13.91 5.37 -14.56
C ALA A 3 13.46 5.85 -13.16
N VAL A 4 12.93 7.08 -13.01
CA VAL A 4 12.63 7.66 -11.69
C VAL A 4 11.58 6.85 -10.93
N ILE A 5 10.48 6.49 -11.59
CA ILE A 5 9.39 5.71 -10.97
C ILE A 5 9.92 4.35 -10.47
N SER A 6 10.68 3.65 -11.30
CA SER A 6 11.26 2.35 -10.94
C SER A 6 12.27 2.46 -9.79
N ALA A 7 13.12 3.49 -9.80
CA ALA A 7 14.10 3.73 -8.74
C ALA A 7 13.42 4.04 -7.40
N LEU A 8 12.40 4.90 -7.40
CA LEU A 8 11.62 5.22 -6.20
C LEU A 8 10.86 3.99 -5.67
N ARG A 9 10.31 3.16 -6.57
CA ARG A 9 9.61 1.92 -6.18
C ARG A 9 10.54 0.97 -5.43
N ILE A 10 11.75 0.77 -5.95
CA ILE A 10 12.76 -0.08 -5.30
C ILE A 10 13.19 0.55 -3.97
N ALA A 11 13.46 1.85 -3.94
CA ALA A 11 13.85 2.54 -2.73
C ALA A 11 12.79 2.45 -1.63
N GLN A 12 11.50 2.55 -1.98
CA GLN A 12 10.39 2.37 -1.05
C GLN A 12 10.30 0.93 -0.55
N GLN A 13 10.48 -0.06 -1.42
CA GLN A 13 10.46 -1.47 -1.02
C GLN A 13 11.54 -1.78 0.03
N GLU A 14 12.73 -1.21 -0.11
CA GLU A 14 13.85 -1.40 0.81
C GLU A 14 13.73 -0.58 2.11
N LYS A 15 13.17 0.64 2.05
CA LYS A 15 13.13 1.58 3.17
C LYS A 15 11.76 1.69 3.86
N GLY A 16 10.73 1.08 3.29
CA GLY A 16 9.33 1.18 3.71
C GLY A 16 8.61 2.43 3.18
N TRP A 17 9.31 3.57 3.07
CA TRP A 17 8.76 4.84 2.59
C TRP A 17 9.84 5.70 1.91
N VAL A 18 9.43 6.74 1.20
CA VAL A 18 10.31 7.60 0.40
C VAL A 18 10.52 8.93 1.13
N SER A 19 11.64 9.03 1.86
CA SER A 19 12.05 10.28 2.52
C SER A 19 12.66 11.28 1.52
N ASN A 20 12.76 12.57 1.91
CA ASN A 20 13.47 13.58 1.11
C ASN A 20 14.92 13.19 0.81
N ALA A 21 15.63 12.64 1.81
CA ALA A 21 16.99 12.15 1.61
C ALA A 21 17.06 11.00 0.58
N THR A 22 16.05 10.13 0.56
CA THR A 22 15.92 9.06 -0.44
C THR A 22 15.71 9.65 -1.84
N MET A 23 14.86 10.67 -1.96
CA MET A 23 14.59 11.36 -3.23
C MET A 23 15.82 12.09 -3.76
N ASP A 24 16.54 12.81 -2.91
CA ASP A 24 17.80 13.47 -3.27
C ASP A 24 18.88 12.47 -3.71
N PHE A 25 18.98 11.34 -3.01
CA PHE A 25 19.90 10.26 -3.40
C PHE A 25 19.55 9.71 -4.79
N VAL A 26 18.27 9.44 -5.05
CA VAL A 26 17.82 8.96 -6.37
C VAL A 26 18.07 10.00 -7.46
N ALA A 27 17.86 11.28 -7.17
CA ALA A 27 18.13 12.37 -8.10
C ALA A 27 19.61 12.45 -8.46
N GLN A 28 20.49 12.40 -7.45
CA GLN A 28 21.93 12.38 -7.62
C GLN A 28 22.40 11.15 -8.42
N TYR A 29 21.89 9.97 -8.08
CA TYR A 29 22.23 8.72 -8.77
C TYR A 29 21.84 8.73 -10.25
N LEU A 30 20.68 9.32 -10.57
CA LEU A 30 20.17 9.40 -11.94
C LEU A 30 20.69 10.64 -12.71
N GLY A 31 21.45 11.53 -12.07
CA GLY A 31 21.98 12.75 -12.67
C GLY A 31 20.89 13.75 -13.10
N ILE A 32 19.80 13.86 -12.33
CA ILE A 32 18.68 14.78 -12.61
C ILE A 32 18.45 15.74 -11.44
N PRO A 33 17.78 16.89 -11.66
CA PRO A 33 17.41 17.78 -10.57
C PRO A 33 16.46 17.11 -9.55
N SER A 34 16.68 17.31 -8.25
CA SER A 34 15.82 16.74 -7.20
C SER A 34 14.34 17.11 -7.37
N VAL A 35 14.04 18.32 -7.86
CA VAL A 35 12.67 18.76 -8.16
C VAL A 35 11.92 17.80 -9.09
N ALA A 36 12.60 17.22 -10.08
CA ALA A 36 11.97 16.26 -10.98
C ALA A 36 11.62 14.94 -10.29
N VAL A 37 12.34 14.56 -9.23
CA VAL A 37 12.02 13.39 -8.40
C VAL A 37 10.88 13.73 -7.45
N TYR A 38 10.90 14.91 -6.82
CA TYR A 38 9.83 15.39 -5.95
C TYR A 38 8.48 15.49 -6.68
N GLU A 39 8.47 16.00 -7.91
CA GLU A 39 7.26 16.07 -8.75
C GLU A 39 6.66 14.67 -8.97
N VAL A 40 7.49 13.68 -9.31
CA VAL A 40 7.04 12.30 -9.53
C VAL A 40 6.55 11.68 -8.23
N ALA A 41 7.30 11.83 -7.15
CA ALA A 41 6.98 11.25 -5.85
C ALA A 41 5.67 11.79 -5.26
N THR A 42 5.38 13.08 -5.47
CA THR A 42 4.14 13.72 -5.01
C THR A 42 2.96 13.49 -5.93
N PHE A 43 3.19 13.28 -7.24
CA PHE A 43 2.13 13.04 -8.21
C PHE A 43 1.54 11.64 -8.12
N TYR A 44 2.35 10.62 -7.85
CA TYR A 44 1.89 9.23 -7.79
C TYR A 44 1.61 8.78 -6.36
N GLU A 45 0.32 8.61 -6.03
CA GLU A 45 -0.20 8.18 -4.71
C GLU A 45 0.35 6.83 -4.20
N MET A 46 0.97 6.03 -5.08
CA MET A 46 1.65 4.79 -4.68
C MET A 46 2.89 5.05 -3.80
N PHE A 47 3.51 6.23 -3.91
CA PHE A 47 4.67 6.57 -3.09
C PHE A 47 4.23 7.08 -1.71
N ASP A 48 4.76 6.45 -0.67
CA ASP A 48 4.51 6.84 0.71
C ASP A 48 5.57 7.85 1.13
N LEU A 49 5.17 9.11 1.29
CA LEU A 49 6.07 10.21 1.66
C LEU A 49 6.16 10.43 3.18
N ALA A 50 5.50 9.57 3.95
CA ALA A 50 5.55 9.53 5.40
C ALA A 50 5.75 8.08 5.87
N PRO A 51 6.28 7.86 7.09
CA PRO A 51 6.47 6.52 7.63
C PRO A 51 5.16 5.73 7.67
N THR A 52 5.17 4.54 7.08
CA THR A 52 4.08 3.55 7.16
C THR A 52 4.51 2.36 8.00
N GLY A 53 3.52 1.61 8.50
CA GLY A 53 3.76 0.33 9.14
C GLY A 53 4.35 -0.70 8.17
N LYS A 54 4.89 -1.78 8.74
CA LYS A 54 5.50 -2.90 7.99
C LYS A 54 4.53 -3.53 6.98
N CYS A 55 3.24 -3.53 7.29
CA CYS A 55 2.17 -4.02 6.43
C CYS A 55 1.20 -2.87 6.13
N LYS A 56 1.35 -2.27 4.96
CA LYS A 56 0.40 -1.30 4.42
C LYS A 56 -0.66 -2.04 3.61
N ILE A 57 -1.91 -1.93 4.03
CA ILE A 57 -3.09 -2.51 3.38
C ILE A 57 -3.82 -1.39 2.65
N THR A 58 -3.85 -1.45 1.31
CA THR A 58 -4.61 -0.52 0.48
C THR A 58 -5.86 -1.23 -0.04
N LEU A 59 -7.04 -0.86 0.45
CA LEU A 59 -8.30 -1.51 0.10
C LEU A 59 -9.06 -0.73 -0.99
N CYS A 60 -9.47 -1.39 -2.07
CA CYS A 60 -10.32 -0.77 -3.08
C CYS A 60 -11.69 -0.43 -2.50
N THR A 61 -12.10 0.83 -2.61
CA THR A 61 -13.41 1.31 -2.12
C THR A 61 -14.37 1.72 -3.24
N ASN A 62 -13.99 1.51 -4.50
CA ASN A 62 -14.82 1.87 -5.64
C ASN A 62 -16.03 0.95 -5.80
N LEU A 63 -17.04 1.44 -6.53
CA LEU A 63 -18.40 0.90 -6.55
C LEU A 63 -18.47 -0.64 -6.68
N PRO A 64 -17.76 -1.32 -7.60
CA PRO A 64 -17.82 -2.78 -7.68
C PRO A 64 -17.34 -3.46 -6.39
N CYS A 65 -16.21 -3.01 -5.83
CA CYS A 65 -15.70 -3.54 -4.57
C CYS A 65 -16.63 -3.19 -3.40
N ALA A 66 -17.18 -1.98 -3.35
CA ALA A 66 -18.14 -1.57 -2.33
C ALA A 66 -19.39 -2.46 -2.33
N LEU A 67 -19.93 -2.79 -3.51
CA LEU A 67 -21.07 -3.69 -3.67
C LEU A 67 -20.72 -5.15 -3.32
N SER A 68 -19.47 -5.57 -3.51
CA SER A 68 -18.97 -6.90 -3.17
C SER A 68 -18.49 -7.06 -1.71
N GLY A 69 -18.74 -6.07 -0.84
CA GLY A 69 -18.42 -6.17 0.59
C GLY A 69 -17.16 -5.44 1.05
N ALA A 70 -16.55 -4.58 0.23
CA ALA A 70 -15.38 -3.80 0.65
C ALA A 70 -15.65 -2.88 1.85
N ASN A 71 -16.89 -2.40 2.02
CA ASN A 71 -17.27 -1.61 3.20
C ASN A 71 -17.20 -2.44 4.49
N GLU A 72 -17.62 -3.71 4.43
CA GLU A 72 -17.54 -4.63 5.55
C GLU A 72 -16.09 -5.00 5.86
N ALA A 73 -15.29 -5.26 4.82
CA ALA A 73 -13.84 -5.46 4.93
C ALA A 73 -13.14 -4.25 5.58
N ALA A 74 -13.47 -3.03 5.14
CA ALA A 74 -12.94 -1.81 5.72
C ALA A 74 -13.34 -1.68 7.19
N ALA A 75 -14.62 -1.90 7.53
CA ALA A 75 -15.10 -1.82 8.90
C ALA A 75 -14.44 -2.87 9.81
N HIS A 76 -14.20 -4.08 9.28
CA HIS A 76 -13.47 -5.14 9.98
C HIS A 76 -12.04 -4.72 10.32
N LEU A 77 -11.28 -4.26 9.31
CA LEU A 77 -9.90 -3.78 9.49
C LEU A 77 -9.82 -2.62 10.49
N LYS A 78 -10.71 -1.64 10.36
CA LYS A 78 -10.78 -0.48 11.27
C LYS A 78 -11.04 -0.92 12.72
N ARG A 79 -11.97 -1.84 12.95
CA ARG A 79 -12.26 -2.36 14.30
C ARG A 79 -11.11 -3.19 14.85
N LYS A 80 -10.51 -4.05 14.03
CA LYS A 80 -9.44 -4.97 14.46
C LYS A 80 -8.18 -4.24 14.93
N PHE A 81 -7.79 -3.20 14.20
CA PHE A 81 -6.59 -2.42 14.48
C PHE A 81 -6.85 -1.11 15.22
N ASN A 82 -8.13 -0.75 15.43
CA ASN A 82 -8.56 0.52 16.01
C ASN A 82 -7.94 1.74 15.28
N ILE A 83 -8.02 1.74 13.94
CA ILE A 83 -7.48 2.78 13.05
C ILE A 83 -8.51 3.21 12.01
N GLY A 84 -8.35 4.42 11.48
CA GLY A 84 -9.02 4.95 10.30
C GLY A 84 -8.26 4.68 8.99
N PHE A 85 -8.76 5.25 7.89
CA PHE A 85 -7.99 5.32 6.65
C PHE A 85 -6.90 6.39 6.78
N GLY A 86 -5.70 6.10 6.29
CA GLY A 86 -4.52 6.94 6.42
C GLY A 86 -3.79 6.81 7.75
N GLU A 87 -4.28 5.97 8.67
CA GLU A 87 -3.71 5.79 10.00
C GLU A 87 -2.91 4.50 10.12
N THR A 88 -1.96 4.52 11.06
CA THR A 88 -1.13 3.38 11.43
C THR A 88 -1.50 2.92 12.83
N SER A 89 -1.58 1.60 13.03
CA SER A 89 -1.88 0.96 14.30
C SER A 89 -0.89 1.40 15.39
N ALA A 90 -1.33 1.36 16.65
CA ALA A 90 -0.52 1.78 17.80
C ALA A 90 0.78 0.98 17.97
N ASP A 91 0.82 -0.26 17.45
CA ASP A 91 2.02 -1.10 17.43
C ASP A 91 2.98 -0.77 16.26
N GLY A 92 2.61 0.18 15.39
CA GLY A 92 3.40 0.61 14.24
C GLY A 92 3.49 -0.43 13.12
N LYS A 93 2.72 -1.54 13.17
CA LYS A 93 2.89 -2.64 12.21
C LYS A 93 1.97 -2.53 11.00
N VAL A 94 0.76 -2.04 11.16
CA VAL A 94 -0.27 -2.03 10.12
C VAL A 94 -0.71 -0.61 9.79
N THR A 95 -0.74 -0.27 8.50
CA THR A 95 -1.32 0.99 8.01
C THR A 95 -2.47 0.67 7.08
N LEU A 96 -3.63 1.30 7.29
CA LEU A 96 -4.80 1.13 6.43
C LEU A 96 -4.93 2.32 5.50
N LYS A 97 -4.90 2.09 4.18
CA LYS A 97 -5.06 3.13 3.16
C LYS A 97 -6.28 2.85 2.29
N GLN A 98 -6.96 3.92 1.89
CA GLN A 98 -8.03 3.84 0.91
C GLN A 98 -7.41 3.74 -0.48
N GLY A 99 -7.90 2.80 -1.28
CA GLY A 99 -7.51 2.60 -2.67
C GLY A 99 -8.66 2.90 -3.62
N GLU A 100 -8.26 3.40 -4.79
CA GLU A 100 -9.11 3.49 -5.98
C GLU A 100 -9.18 2.14 -6.71
N CYS A 101 -9.83 2.12 -7.87
CA CYS A 101 -10.01 0.91 -8.68
C CYS A 101 -8.67 0.29 -9.12
N PHE A 102 -8.47 -0.98 -8.80
CA PHE A 102 -7.31 -1.77 -9.24
C PHE A 102 -7.55 -2.55 -10.55
N GLY A 103 -8.71 -2.39 -11.20
CA GLY A 103 -9.03 -3.06 -12.46
C GLY A 103 -9.38 -4.55 -12.36
N ALA A 104 -9.38 -5.14 -11.17
CA ALA A 104 -9.68 -6.56 -10.93
C ALA A 104 -11.08 -6.77 -10.34
N CYS A 105 -12.11 -6.17 -10.94
CA CYS A 105 -13.47 -6.17 -10.37
C CYS A 105 -14.12 -7.57 -10.30
N GLY A 106 -13.70 -8.52 -11.13
CA GLY A 106 -14.16 -9.92 -11.07
C GLY A 106 -13.75 -10.65 -9.78
N ASP A 107 -12.71 -10.12 -9.12
CA ASP A 107 -12.08 -10.69 -7.93
C ASP A 107 -12.37 -9.88 -6.66
N ALA A 108 -13.39 -9.02 -6.69
CA ALA A 108 -13.73 -8.12 -5.60
C ALA A 108 -14.20 -8.86 -4.32
N PRO A 109 -13.96 -8.31 -3.11
CA PRO A 109 -13.16 -7.11 -2.81
C PRO A 109 -11.65 -7.33 -3.01
N VAL A 110 -10.98 -6.32 -3.59
CA VAL A 110 -9.53 -6.36 -3.88
C VAL A 110 -8.77 -5.47 -2.91
N MET A 111 -7.64 -5.95 -2.40
CA MET A 111 -6.67 -5.13 -1.69
C MET A 111 -5.25 -5.34 -2.19
N LEU A 112 -4.38 -4.37 -1.93
CA LEU A 112 -2.94 -4.44 -2.16
C LEU A 112 -2.20 -4.41 -0.82
N ILE A 113 -1.23 -5.30 -0.67
CA ILE A 113 -0.28 -5.28 0.45
C ILE A 113 1.04 -4.69 -0.05
N ASN A 114 1.51 -3.64 0.63
CA ASN A 114 2.77 -2.94 0.35
C ASN A 114 2.97 -2.55 -1.13
N ASN A 115 1.89 -2.28 -1.88
CA ASN A 115 1.89 -1.99 -3.32
C ASN A 115 2.46 -3.09 -4.24
N HIS A 116 2.61 -4.33 -3.76
CA HIS A 116 3.22 -5.41 -4.53
C HIS A 116 2.35 -6.66 -4.62
N GLN A 117 1.59 -6.99 -3.57
CA GLN A 117 0.80 -8.21 -3.52
C GLN A 117 -0.68 -7.89 -3.64
N THR A 118 -1.31 -8.34 -4.71
CA THR A 118 -2.77 -8.27 -4.89
C THR A 118 -3.44 -9.41 -4.15
N ARG A 119 -4.53 -9.09 -3.46
CA ARG A 119 -5.33 -10.02 -2.67
C ARG A 119 -6.78 -9.92 -3.10
N SER A 120 -7.32 -11.06 -3.52
CA SER A 120 -8.65 -11.19 -4.14
C SER A 120 -9.68 -11.79 -3.20
N PHE A 121 -10.95 -11.48 -3.41
CA PHE A 121 -12.10 -12.01 -2.66
C PHE A 121 -12.00 -11.79 -1.15
N MET A 122 -11.58 -10.59 -0.75
CA MET A 122 -11.20 -10.31 0.64
C MET A 122 -12.40 -10.07 1.55
N THR A 123 -13.03 -11.16 1.99
CA THR A 123 -14.02 -11.16 3.07
C THR A 123 -13.34 -10.98 4.44
N PRO A 124 -14.06 -10.58 5.50
CA PRO A 124 -13.50 -10.46 6.85
C PRO A 124 -12.73 -11.71 7.32
N GLU A 125 -13.24 -12.90 7.01
CA GLU A 125 -12.61 -14.17 7.37
C GLU A 125 -11.29 -14.40 6.62
N LYS A 126 -11.28 -14.11 5.31
CA LYS A 126 -10.06 -14.20 4.48
C LYS A 126 -9.03 -13.15 4.88
N ILE A 127 -9.46 -11.96 5.30
CA ILE A 127 -8.59 -10.94 5.85
C ILE A 127 -7.89 -11.47 7.11
N ASP A 128 -8.63 -12.12 8.00
CA ASP A 128 -8.03 -12.69 9.21
C ASP A 128 -7.00 -13.78 8.89
N GLN A 129 -7.29 -14.66 7.92
CA GLN A 129 -6.35 -15.67 7.44
C GLN A 129 -5.08 -15.03 6.85
N MET A 130 -5.25 -14.04 5.97
CA MET A 130 -4.15 -13.30 5.36
C MET A 130 -3.26 -12.62 6.42
N LEU A 131 -3.86 -12.03 7.45
CA LEU A 131 -3.08 -11.39 8.53
C LEU A 131 -2.21 -12.40 9.28
N VAL A 132 -2.74 -13.60 9.56
CA VAL A 132 -1.98 -14.69 10.17
C VAL A 132 -0.82 -15.13 9.26
N GLU A 133 -1.05 -15.24 7.95
CA GLU A 133 0.01 -15.59 6.98
C GLU A 133 1.15 -14.57 6.97
N ILE A 134 0.80 -13.28 7.01
CA ILE A 134 1.76 -12.17 7.05
C ILE A 134 2.58 -12.20 8.35
N GLU A 135 1.96 -12.50 9.49
CA GLU A 135 2.67 -12.63 10.77
C GLU A 135 3.64 -13.81 10.80
N HIS A 136 3.29 -14.92 10.15
CA HIS A 136 4.13 -16.12 10.07
C HIS A 136 5.17 -16.06 8.95
N GLY A 137 5.25 -14.95 8.22
CA GLY A 137 6.27 -14.71 7.20
C GLY A 137 6.17 -15.62 5.98
N LYS A 138 4.99 -16.18 5.68
CA LYS A 138 4.80 -16.92 4.43
C LYS A 138 4.71 -15.95 3.25
N PRO A 139 5.53 -16.11 2.19
CA PRO A 139 5.28 -15.43 0.94
C PRO A 139 3.95 -15.97 0.41
N ALA A 140 2.93 -15.12 0.38
CA ALA A 140 1.62 -15.49 -0.10
C ALA A 140 1.59 -15.29 -1.62
N ASP A 141 2.39 -16.09 -2.31
CA ASP A 141 2.50 -16.19 -3.76
C ASP A 141 2.10 -17.61 -4.18
N GLU A 142 0.79 -17.90 -4.13
CA GLU A 142 0.08 -18.87 -4.97
C GLU A 142 -1.42 -18.58 -4.98
#